data_AF-H1PS74-F1
#
_entry.id   AF-H1PS74-F1
#
_cell.length_a   1.000
_cell.length_b   1.000
_cell.length_c   1.000
_cell.angle_alpha   90.00
_cell.angle_beta   90.00
_cell.angle_gamma   90.00
#
_symmetry.space_group_name_H-M   'P 1'
#
loop_
_entity.id
_entity.type
_entity.pdbx_description
1 polymer ?
#
loop_
_entity_poly.entity_id
_entity_poly.type
_entity_poly.pdbx_seq_one_letter_code
_entity_poly.pdbx_strand_id
1 'polypeptide(L)'
;MTKNLMLFDKRLKSHHDSNSLINKYIYGKKADKDIFEAMLREIPDDRRKAIYVHTPYCDKICSFCNLNRKQIDGSLDSYAQYIADEFDKYGQTEYFKKGIFDVVFFGGGTPTVYKPHQLEIILESIKRNVTLAEDYEFTFETTLHNLTEEKLEVMMKYGVNRLSVGIQTFSDEGRKFYNRTYGKEETIERLKKLKAFFKGDVCVDIIYNFPEQKIEDVVEDAKIVKELEISSASFYSLMVHEGSKLSKDIEDEKVKMEEDMKRDYLLYQHFVDEMLRGDEYHILELTKIARNGGDDYKYIKVRNTGGDTFPIGVGAGGSVHGIGVYRMNKDMSFYSQQTEYHERFSKLSGIMQFPVISKESLRNILKEEELKYFAEKMGEYEEKGLVKENDDNYTLTTEGVFWGNNLSGDVIIYVMEKIFNK
;
A
#
# COMPACT_ATOMS: atom_id res chain seq x y z
N MET A 1 31.37 -0.48 3.24
CA MET A 1 30.37 -0.36 2.16
C MET A 1 29.78 -1.74 1.94
N THR A 2 28.46 -1.86 1.91
CA THR A 2 27.79 -3.12 1.63
C THR A 2 28.21 -3.63 0.25
N LYS A 3 28.56 -4.92 0.16
CA LYS A 3 29.06 -5.54 -1.08
C LYS A 3 28.01 -5.52 -2.20
N ASN A 4 26.73 -5.39 -1.86
CA ASN A 4 25.61 -5.50 -2.81
C ASN A 4 25.03 -4.16 -3.27
N LEU A 5 25.67 -3.03 -2.94
CA LEU A 5 25.23 -1.70 -3.40
C LEU A 5 25.18 -1.57 -4.94
N MET A 6 25.95 -2.37 -5.67
CA MET A 6 25.97 -2.38 -7.14
C MET A 6 25.32 -3.66 -7.72
N LEU A 7 24.46 -4.34 -6.94
CA LEU A 7 23.84 -5.59 -7.39
C LEU A 7 22.86 -5.37 -8.55
N PHE A 8 22.17 -4.22 -8.55
CA PHE A 8 21.25 -3.81 -9.62
C PHE A 8 21.61 -2.40 -10.06
N ASP A 9 21.46 -2.12 -11.37
CA ASP A 9 21.72 -0.78 -11.92
C ASP A 9 20.76 0.28 -11.36
N LYS A 10 19.54 -0.13 -10.99
CA LYS A 10 18.51 0.73 -10.42
C LYS A 10 17.72 0.01 -9.34
N ARG A 11 17.29 0.74 -8.31
CA ARG A 11 16.36 0.25 -7.29
C ARG A 11 14.90 0.39 -7.74
N LEU A 12 14.14 -0.71 -7.62
CA LEU A 12 12.69 -0.72 -7.74
C LEU A 12 12.08 -0.30 -6.41
N LYS A 13 11.39 0.84 -6.38
CA LYS A 13 10.92 1.47 -5.13
C LYS A 13 9.47 1.11 -4.80
N SER A 14 8.76 0.49 -5.74
CA SER A 14 7.38 0.02 -5.56
C SER A 14 7.15 -1.37 -6.15
N HIS A 15 6.20 -2.12 -5.58
CA HIS A 15 5.65 -3.35 -6.16
C HIS A 15 5.02 -3.14 -7.54
N HIS A 16 4.62 -1.91 -7.88
CA HIS A 16 4.16 -1.58 -9.23
C HIS A 16 5.27 -1.73 -10.27
N ASP A 17 6.51 -1.42 -9.89
CA ASP A 17 7.67 -1.51 -10.78
C ASP A 17 7.95 -2.99 -11.12
N SER A 18 7.93 -3.88 -10.11
CA SER A 18 8.17 -5.32 -10.30
C SER A 18 7.03 -6.00 -11.06
N ASN A 19 5.77 -5.69 -10.75
CA ASN A 19 4.62 -6.27 -11.45
C ASN A 19 4.56 -5.87 -12.94
N SER A 20 5.08 -4.70 -13.30
CA SER A 20 5.14 -4.26 -14.71
C SER A 20 6.00 -5.20 -15.59
N LEU A 21 6.97 -5.90 -14.98
CA LEU A 21 7.84 -6.86 -15.66
C LEU A 21 7.07 -8.13 -16.05
N ILE A 22 6.15 -8.58 -15.20
CA ILE A 22 5.30 -9.76 -15.43
C ILE A 22 4.41 -9.56 -16.66
N ASN A 23 3.87 -8.34 -16.82
CA ASN A 23 3.00 -7.99 -17.95
C ASN A 23 3.69 -8.08 -19.32
N LYS A 24 5.02 -8.16 -19.39
CA LYS A 24 5.75 -8.38 -20.66
C LYS A 24 5.62 -9.80 -21.18
N TYR A 25 5.37 -10.77 -20.29
CA TYR A 25 5.38 -12.20 -20.61
C TYR A 25 3.99 -12.83 -20.55
N ILE A 26 3.00 -12.16 -19.97
CA ILE A 26 1.65 -12.71 -19.81
C ILE A 26 0.61 -11.67 -20.25
N TYR A 27 -0.30 -12.07 -21.14
CA TYR A 27 -1.36 -11.21 -21.68
C TYR A 27 -2.73 -11.54 -21.06
N GLY A 28 -3.36 -10.56 -20.42
CA GLY A 28 -4.72 -10.69 -19.91
C GLY A 28 -5.72 -10.92 -21.03
N LYS A 29 -6.85 -11.58 -20.73
CA LYS A 29 -7.99 -11.64 -21.65
C LYS A 29 -8.86 -10.40 -21.44
N LYS A 30 -9.56 -9.96 -22.49
CA LYS A 30 -10.58 -8.92 -22.34
C LYS A 30 -11.76 -9.50 -21.56
N ALA A 31 -12.21 -8.76 -20.57
CA ALA A 31 -13.51 -8.95 -19.94
C ALA A 31 -14.37 -7.72 -20.25
N ASP A 32 -15.66 -7.84 -19.97
CA ASP A 32 -16.61 -6.73 -20.04
C ASP A 32 -17.42 -6.63 -18.75
N LYS A 33 -18.31 -5.64 -18.73
CA LYS A 33 -19.18 -5.37 -17.60
C LYS A 33 -20.14 -6.52 -17.31
N ASP A 34 -20.63 -7.21 -18.34
CA ASP A 34 -21.63 -8.26 -18.18
C ASP A 34 -21.03 -9.48 -17.48
N ILE A 35 -19.78 -9.83 -17.82
CA ILE A 35 -19.01 -10.86 -17.11
C ILE A 35 -18.86 -10.48 -15.63
N PHE A 36 -18.44 -9.26 -15.34
CA PHE A 36 -18.28 -8.81 -13.96
C PHE A 36 -19.60 -8.85 -13.18
N GLU A 37 -20.69 -8.31 -13.74
CA GLU A 37 -22.00 -8.32 -13.09
C GLU A 37 -22.59 -9.72 -12.94
N ALA A 38 -22.28 -10.66 -13.84
CA ALA A 38 -22.65 -12.05 -13.69
C ALA A 38 -21.96 -12.69 -12.47
N MET A 39 -20.65 -12.44 -12.28
CA MET A 39 -19.90 -12.94 -11.12
C MET A 39 -20.49 -12.45 -9.80
N LEU A 40 -21.01 -11.22 -9.75
CA LEU A 40 -21.63 -10.69 -8.52
C LEU A 40 -22.95 -11.37 -8.13
N ARG A 41 -23.56 -12.11 -9.06
CA ARG A 41 -24.77 -12.91 -8.78
C ARG A 41 -24.45 -14.28 -8.20
N GLU A 42 -23.18 -14.65 -8.17
CA GLU A 42 -22.73 -15.91 -7.58
C GLU A 42 -22.42 -15.74 -6.08
N ILE A 43 -22.45 -16.86 -5.36
CA ILE A 43 -21.98 -16.91 -3.98
C ILE A 43 -20.45 -16.79 -4.03
N PRO A 44 -19.84 -15.87 -3.26
CA PRO A 44 -18.41 -15.72 -3.30
C PRO A 44 -17.72 -16.95 -2.70
N ASP A 45 -16.50 -17.22 -3.19
CA ASP A 45 -15.67 -18.29 -2.64
C ASP A 45 -15.02 -17.90 -1.30
N ASP A 46 -14.15 -18.76 -0.78
CA ASP A 46 -13.46 -18.60 0.50
C ASP A 46 -12.26 -17.64 0.45
N ARG A 47 -11.97 -17.01 -0.69
CA ARG A 47 -10.91 -16.00 -0.78
C ARG A 47 -11.20 -14.88 0.21
N ARG A 48 -10.15 -14.34 0.81
CA ARG A 48 -10.22 -13.11 1.61
C ARG A 48 -10.71 -11.95 0.75
N LYS A 49 -11.44 -11.00 1.35
CA LYS A 49 -12.13 -9.93 0.62
C LYS A 49 -11.84 -8.58 1.24
N ALA A 50 -11.44 -7.65 0.39
CA ALA A 50 -11.27 -6.25 0.71
C ALA A 50 -12.21 -5.40 -0.14
N ILE A 51 -12.66 -4.27 0.41
CA ILE A 51 -13.29 -3.19 -0.35
C ILE A 51 -12.31 -2.02 -0.37
N TYR A 52 -11.95 -1.57 -1.56
CA TYR A 52 -11.15 -0.35 -1.73
C TYR A 52 -12.07 0.80 -2.16
N VAL A 53 -12.19 1.83 -1.32
CA VAL A 53 -12.97 3.03 -1.61
C VAL A 53 -12.01 4.16 -1.98
N HIS A 54 -12.06 4.57 -3.24
CA HIS A 54 -11.23 5.66 -3.75
C HIS A 54 -11.94 7.00 -3.60
N THR A 55 -11.30 7.94 -2.90
CA THR A 55 -11.73 9.33 -2.78
C THR A 55 -10.77 10.22 -3.58
N PRO A 56 -11.09 10.63 -4.82
CA PRO A 56 -10.14 11.35 -5.69
C PRO A 56 -10.03 12.85 -5.34
N TYR A 57 -10.22 13.22 -4.07
CA TYR A 57 -10.31 14.62 -3.64
C TYR A 57 -9.29 14.93 -2.55
N CYS A 58 -8.61 16.05 -2.69
CA CYS A 58 -7.73 16.62 -1.66
C CYS A 58 -8.12 18.09 -1.42
N ASP A 59 -7.98 18.56 -0.19
CA ASP A 59 -8.05 20.00 0.12
C ASP A 59 -6.78 20.73 -0.33
N LYS A 60 -5.63 20.06 -0.21
CA LYS A 60 -4.31 20.55 -0.61
C LYS A 60 -3.52 19.46 -1.36
N ILE A 61 -2.98 19.80 -2.53
CA ILE A 61 -2.19 18.86 -3.33
C ILE A 61 -0.70 18.91 -2.90
N CYS A 62 -0.14 17.75 -2.53
CA CYS A 62 1.27 17.61 -2.18
C CYS A 62 2.16 17.74 -3.43
N SER A 63 3.38 18.28 -3.27
CA SER A 63 4.32 18.57 -4.37
C SER A 63 4.77 17.32 -5.16
N PHE A 64 4.88 16.18 -4.48
CA PHE A 64 5.36 14.90 -5.03
C PHE A 64 4.24 13.95 -5.49
N CYS A 65 2.98 14.25 -5.15
CA CYS A 65 1.92 13.27 -5.30
C CYS A 65 1.63 12.96 -6.78
N ASN A 66 1.38 11.68 -7.06
CA ASN A 66 1.11 11.13 -8.39
C ASN A 66 -0.27 10.47 -8.50
N LEU A 67 -1.03 10.44 -7.41
CA LEU A 67 -2.30 9.73 -7.33
C LEU A 67 -3.35 10.38 -8.24
N ASN A 68 -4.40 9.64 -8.58
CA ASN A 68 -5.54 10.18 -9.33
C ASN A 68 -6.41 11.03 -8.39
N ARG A 69 -6.10 12.32 -8.25
CA ARG A 69 -6.78 13.23 -7.34
C ARG A 69 -6.94 14.63 -7.93
N LYS A 70 -7.95 15.34 -7.46
CA LYS A 70 -8.19 16.74 -7.77
C LYS A 70 -8.39 17.54 -6.49
N GLN A 71 -8.10 18.84 -6.57
CA GLN A 71 -8.43 19.74 -5.49
C GLN A 71 -9.95 19.89 -5.38
N ILE A 72 -10.47 19.97 -4.15
CA ILE A 72 -11.89 20.17 -3.91
C ILE A 72 -12.31 21.52 -4.48
N ASP A 73 -13.39 21.49 -5.25
CA ASP A 73 -14.07 22.65 -5.78
C ASP A 73 -15.57 22.48 -5.47
N GLY A 74 -16.03 23.15 -4.40
CA GLY A 74 -17.41 23.06 -3.91
C GLY A 74 -17.70 21.90 -2.96
N SER A 75 -18.99 21.55 -2.83
CA SER A 75 -19.44 20.50 -1.90
C SER A 75 -19.21 19.09 -2.45
N LEU A 76 -18.89 18.16 -1.56
CA LEU A 76 -18.75 16.74 -1.86
C LEU A 76 -20.04 15.93 -1.62
N ASP A 77 -21.17 16.58 -1.31
CA ASP A 77 -22.43 15.89 -0.97
C ASP A 77 -22.87 14.93 -2.10
N SER A 78 -22.82 15.37 -3.36
CA SER A 78 -23.19 14.52 -4.51
C SER A 78 -22.23 13.35 -4.73
N TYR A 79 -20.98 13.46 -4.29
CA TYR A 79 -20.02 12.38 -4.39
C TYR A 79 -20.14 11.41 -3.21
N ALA A 80 -20.38 11.92 -1.99
CA ALA A 80 -20.70 11.10 -0.84
C ALA A 80 -21.96 10.27 -1.07
N GLN A 81 -23.00 10.88 -1.64
CA GLN A 81 -24.22 10.17 -2.03
C GLN A 81 -23.94 9.12 -3.11
N TYR A 82 -23.13 9.46 -4.13
CA TYR A 82 -22.72 8.49 -5.15
C TYR A 82 -22.05 7.25 -4.54
N ILE A 83 -21.11 7.42 -3.61
CA ILE A 83 -20.48 6.29 -2.91
C ILE A 83 -21.52 5.49 -2.12
N ALA A 84 -22.43 6.16 -1.42
CA ALA A 84 -23.50 5.50 -0.69
C ALA A 84 -24.42 4.66 -1.61
N ASP A 85 -24.81 5.22 -2.75
CA ASP A 85 -25.61 4.55 -3.78
C ASP A 85 -24.87 3.34 -4.39
N GLU A 86 -23.54 3.42 -4.53
CA GLU A 86 -22.74 2.27 -4.97
C GLU A 86 -22.84 1.12 -3.97
N PHE A 87 -22.70 1.41 -2.67
CA PHE A 87 -22.87 0.38 -1.63
C PHE A 87 -24.30 -0.19 -1.61
N ASP A 88 -25.32 0.64 -1.79
CA ASP A 88 -26.71 0.17 -1.87
C ASP A 88 -26.93 -0.74 -3.08
N LYS A 89 -26.41 -0.34 -4.24
CA LYS A 89 -26.48 -1.14 -5.47
C LYS A 89 -25.79 -2.49 -5.28
N TYR A 90 -24.54 -2.49 -4.84
CA TYR A 90 -23.76 -3.73 -4.72
C TYR A 90 -24.21 -4.59 -3.54
N GLY A 91 -24.73 -3.99 -2.47
CA GLY A 91 -25.36 -4.68 -1.35
C GLY A 91 -26.54 -5.57 -1.73
N GLN A 92 -27.16 -5.35 -2.90
CA GLN A 92 -28.21 -6.23 -3.42
C GLN A 92 -27.70 -7.50 -4.11
N THR A 93 -26.42 -7.58 -4.42
CA THR A 93 -25.79 -8.72 -5.10
C THR A 93 -25.58 -9.90 -4.15
N GLU A 94 -25.56 -11.13 -4.67
CA GLU A 94 -25.28 -12.32 -3.83
C GLU A 94 -23.85 -12.28 -3.28
N TYR A 95 -22.90 -11.73 -4.04
CA TYR A 95 -21.53 -11.49 -3.60
C TYR A 95 -21.46 -10.71 -2.29
N PHE A 96 -22.21 -9.59 -2.16
CA PHE A 96 -22.23 -8.82 -0.92
C PHE A 96 -23.10 -9.44 0.18
N LYS A 97 -24.26 -10.00 -0.18
CA LYS A 97 -25.19 -10.61 0.79
C LYS A 97 -24.60 -11.82 1.50
N LYS A 98 -23.73 -12.58 0.82
CA LYS A 98 -23.10 -13.80 1.33
C LYS A 98 -21.61 -13.63 1.61
N GLY A 99 -21.00 -12.56 1.15
CA GLY A 99 -19.60 -12.25 1.39
C GLY A 99 -19.35 -11.72 2.79
N ILE A 100 -18.29 -12.22 3.42
CA ILE A 100 -17.72 -11.67 4.64
C ILE A 100 -16.45 -10.93 4.23
N PHE A 101 -16.38 -9.64 4.56
CA PHE A 101 -15.27 -8.77 4.17
C PHE A 101 -14.29 -8.61 5.33
N ASP A 102 -13.03 -8.94 5.06
CA ASP A 102 -11.91 -8.75 5.98
C ASP A 102 -11.52 -7.28 6.12
N VAL A 103 -11.69 -6.50 5.06
CA VAL A 103 -11.13 -5.16 4.96
C VAL A 103 -12.06 -4.18 4.28
N VAL A 104 -12.17 -2.97 4.83
CA VAL A 104 -12.61 -1.78 4.09
C VAL A 104 -11.50 -0.74 4.18
N PHE A 105 -10.99 -0.30 3.03
CA PHE A 105 -9.87 0.63 2.95
C PHE A 105 -10.26 1.86 2.15
N PHE A 106 -10.27 3.02 2.80
CA PHE A 106 -10.46 4.31 2.16
C PHE A 106 -9.10 4.93 1.83
N GLY A 107 -8.87 5.26 0.55
CA GLY A 107 -7.64 5.91 0.10
C GLY A 107 -7.82 6.78 -1.14
N GLY A 108 -6.69 7.09 -1.80
CA GLY A 108 -6.65 7.80 -3.08
C GLY A 108 -6.16 9.23 -2.96
N GLY A 109 -7.06 10.19 -2.83
CA GLY A 109 -6.74 11.54 -2.40
C GLY A 109 -6.62 11.60 -0.88
N THR A 110 -7.54 12.30 -0.23
CA THR A 110 -7.58 12.38 1.23
C THR A 110 -9.00 12.07 1.70
N PRO A 111 -9.36 10.81 1.99
CA PRO A 111 -10.71 10.42 2.43
C PRO A 111 -11.32 11.29 3.53
N THR A 112 -10.51 11.79 4.46
CA THR A 112 -10.99 12.64 5.56
C THR A 112 -11.32 14.08 5.15
N VAL A 113 -11.33 14.41 3.86
CA VAL A 113 -11.86 15.70 3.38
C VAL A 113 -13.39 15.79 3.48
N TYR A 114 -14.08 14.64 3.52
CA TYR A 114 -15.51 14.62 3.78
C TYR A 114 -15.82 15.31 5.11
N LYS A 115 -16.91 16.06 5.13
CA LYS A 115 -17.50 16.61 6.35
C LYS A 115 -18.14 15.48 7.17
N PRO A 116 -18.33 15.66 8.48
CA PRO A 116 -18.95 14.66 9.35
C PRO A 116 -20.27 14.08 8.81
N HIS A 117 -21.17 14.93 8.30
CA HIS A 117 -22.44 14.46 7.72
C HIS A 117 -22.26 13.65 6.42
N GLN A 118 -21.23 13.95 5.62
CA GLN A 118 -20.90 13.19 4.41
C GLN A 118 -20.29 11.84 4.76
N LEU A 119 -19.41 11.79 5.78
CA LEU A 119 -18.89 10.54 6.32
C LEU A 119 -20.02 9.67 6.85
N GLU A 120 -20.97 10.25 7.58
CA GLU A 120 -22.11 9.52 8.12
C GLU A 120 -22.95 8.87 7.01
N ILE A 121 -23.27 9.59 5.94
CA ILE A 121 -23.98 9.04 4.77
C ILE A 121 -23.27 7.81 4.18
N ILE A 122 -21.94 7.91 3.99
CA ILE A 122 -21.13 6.83 3.41
C ILE A 122 -21.01 5.64 4.37
N LEU A 123 -20.69 5.91 5.64
CA LEU A 123 -20.41 4.86 6.61
C LEU A 123 -21.69 4.12 7.03
N GLU A 124 -22.83 4.80 7.07
CA GLU A 124 -24.12 4.16 7.26
C GLU A 124 -24.48 3.22 6.09
N SER A 125 -24.11 3.57 4.85
CA SER A 125 -24.32 2.69 3.70
C SER A 125 -23.45 1.43 3.74
N ILE A 126 -22.22 1.55 4.23
CA ILE A 126 -21.37 0.39 4.46
C ILE A 126 -21.99 -0.51 5.52
N LYS A 127 -22.36 0.07 6.68
CA LYS A 127 -22.92 -0.68 7.81
C LYS A 127 -24.17 -1.48 7.45
N ARG A 128 -25.02 -0.97 6.55
CA ARG A 128 -26.25 -1.66 6.14
C ARG A 128 -26.06 -2.70 5.02
N ASN A 129 -24.97 -2.62 4.24
CA ASN A 129 -24.78 -3.45 3.04
C ASN A 129 -23.59 -4.42 3.12
N VAL A 130 -22.67 -4.24 4.07
CA VAL A 130 -21.42 -5.00 4.16
C VAL A 130 -21.38 -5.80 5.45
N THR A 131 -21.21 -7.12 5.32
CA THR A 131 -20.93 -7.99 6.47
C THR A 131 -19.42 -8.03 6.67
N LEU A 132 -18.94 -7.49 7.79
CA LEU A 132 -17.52 -7.50 8.15
C LEU A 132 -17.18 -8.77 8.93
N ALA A 133 -15.96 -9.29 8.74
CA ALA A 133 -15.39 -10.36 9.56
C ALA A 133 -15.32 -9.92 11.04
N GLU A 134 -15.17 -10.86 11.98
CA GLU A 134 -15.04 -10.51 13.41
C GLU A 134 -13.79 -9.66 13.69
N ASP A 135 -12.68 -10.00 13.03
CA ASP A 135 -11.38 -9.36 13.17
C ASP A 135 -11.07 -8.38 12.02
N TYR A 136 -12.09 -7.74 11.45
CA TYR A 136 -11.93 -6.87 10.27
C TYR A 136 -10.94 -5.70 10.47
N GLU A 137 -10.35 -5.23 9.37
CA GLU A 137 -9.67 -3.94 9.29
C GLU A 137 -10.56 -2.91 8.58
N PHE A 138 -10.76 -1.74 9.18
CA PHE A 138 -11.44 -0.62 8.56
C PHE A 138 -10.54 0.61 8.62
N THR A 139 -9.87 0.87 7.49
CA THR A 139 -8.82 1.88 7.34
C THR A 139 -9.34 3.16 6.68
N PHE A 140 -8.90 4.32 7.21
CA PHE A 140 -8.90 5.60 6.48
C PHE A 140 -7.48 6.16 6.30
N GLU A 141 -7.10 6.48 5.07
CA GLU A 141 -5.98 7.39 4.79
C GLU A 141 -6.35 8.84 5.12
N THR A 142 -5.40 9.58 5.68
CA THR A 142 -5.69 10.92 6.21
C THR A 142 -4.45 11.82 6.36
N THR A 143 -4.70 13.08 6.71
CA THR A 143 -3.71 14.08 7.11
C THR A 143 -4.16 14.75 8.41
N LEU A 144 -3.22 15.11 9.27
CA LEU A 144 -3.52 15.69 10.59
C LEU A 144 -4.40 16.95 10.55
N HIS A 145 -4.27 17.79 9.52
CA HIS A 145 -5.04 19.03 9.44
C HIS A 145 -6.50 18.82 9.03
N ASN A 146 -6.84 17.65 8.48
CA ASN A 146 -8.20 17.30 8.08
C ASN A 146 -8.95 16.49 9.15
N LEU A 147 -8.25 15.99 10.17
CA LEU A 147 -8.83 15.25 11.27
C LEU A 147 -9.34 16.18 12.36
N THR A 148 -10.65 16.13 12.59
CA THR A 148 -11.30 16.77 13.74
C THR A 148 -11.84 15.67 14.66
N GLU A 149 -12.04 16.00 15.94
CA GLU A 149 -12.64 15.08 16.93
C GLU A 149 -14.00 14.57 16.45
N GLU A 150 -14.86 15.44 15.92
CA GLU A 150 -16.17 15.07 15.36
C GLU A 150 -16.06 14.02 14.23
N LYS A 151 -15.07 14.14 13.33
CA LYS A 151 -14.84 13.12 12.29
C LYS A 151 -14.37 11.80 12.90
N LEU A 152 -13.48 11.86 13.89
CA LEU A 152 -12.99 10.67 14.59
C LEU A 152 -14.12 9.95 15.32
N GLU A 153 -15.03 10.69 15.97
CA GLU A 153 -16.23 10.13 16.61
C GLU A 153 -17.13 9.43 15.60
N VAL A 154 -17.44 10.06 14.47
CA VAL A 154 -18.23 9.45 13.40
C VAL A 154 -17.54 8.19 12.88
N MET A 155 -16.24 8.26 12.56
CA MET A 155 -15.48 7.11 12.08
C MET A 155 -15.49 5.94 13.09
N MET A 156 -15.22 6.20 14.37
CA MET A 156 -15.24 5.18 15.42
C MET A 156 -16.64 4.62 15.65
N LYS A 157 -17.69 5.45 15.59
CA LYS A 157 -19.11 5.02 15.70
C LYS A 157 -19.47 3.96 14.65
N TYR A 158 -18.88 4.05 13.46
CA TYR A 158 -19.11 3.12 12.35
C TYR A 158 -18.03 2.04 12.21
N GLY A 159 -17.13 1.89 13.19
CA GLY A 159 -16.20 0.78 13.26
C GLY A 159 -14.84 1.00 12.59
N VAL A 160 -14.51 2.24 12.18
CA VAL A 160 -13.15 2.54 11.72
C VAL A 160 -12.16 2.29 12.86
N ASN A 161 -11.21 1.39 12.62
CA ASN A 161 -10.26 0.91 13.63
C ASN A 161 -8.79 1.06 13.20
N ARG A 162 -8.52 1.69 12.05
CA ARG A 162 -7.17 1.96 11.58
C ARG A 162 -7.08 3.28 10.81
N LEU A 163 -6.03 4.07 11.07
CA LEU A 163 -5.72 5.31 10.36
C LEU A 163 -4.32 5.25 9.76
N SER A 164 -4.19 5.62 8.49
CA SER A 164 -2.89 5.88 7.85
C SER A 164 -2.69 7.39 7.72
N VAL A 165 -1.86 7.96 8.59
CA VAL A 165 -1.65 9.40 8.69
C VAL A 165 -0.41 9.78 7.90
N GLY A 166 -0.59 10.36 6.72
CA GLY A 166 0.53 10.82 5.93
C GLY A 166 1.20 12.03 6.57
N ILE A 167 2.32 11.86 7.27
CA ILE A 167 3.10 12.97 7.87
C ILE A 167 4.32 13.34 7.03
N GLN A 168 4.81 12.38 6.25
CA GLN A 168 5.95 12.38 5.35
C GLN A 168 7.31 12.48 6.07
N THR A 169 7.47 13.39 7.03
CA THR A 169 8.67 13.47 7.89
C THR A 169 8.38 14.41 9.07
N PHE A 170 9.16 14.32 10.14
CA PHE A 170 9.17 15.29 11.23
C PHE A 170 10.15 16.44 10.98
N SER A 171 11.12 16.30 10.08
CA SER A 171 12.08 17.36 9.73
C SER A 171 11.38 18.59 9.12
N ASP A 172 11.55 19.78 9.71
CA ASP A 172 10.88 21.00 9.21
C ASP A 172 11.25 21.36 7.77
N GLU A 173 12.51 21.11 7.37
CA GLU A 173 12.98 21.32 6.01
C GLU A 173 12.22 20.42 5.02
N GLY A 174 12.14 19.12 5.33
CA GLY A 174 11.40 18.15 4.53
C GLY A 174 9.89 18.44 4.51
N ARG A 175 9.32 18.85 5.64
CA ARG A 175 7.89 19.22 5.74
C ARG A 175 7.56 20.43 4.87
N LYS A 176 8.43 21.44 4.83
CA LYS A 176 8.31 22.57 3.91
C LYS A 176 8.41 22.13 2.44
N PHE A 177 9.38 21.27 2.12
CA PHE A 177 9.56 20.71 0.78
C PHE A 177 8.31 19.93 0.29
N TYR A 178 7.72 19.13 1.17
CA TYR A 178 6.50 18.36 0.90
C TYR A 178 5.20 19.18 1.00
N ASN A 179 5.30 20.51 1.23
CA ASN A 179 4.16 21.41 1.36
C ASN A 179 3.18 21.03 2.50
N ARG A 180 3.71 20.52 3.62
CA ARG A 180 2.95 20.15 4.82
C ARG A 180 2.53 21.37 5.63
N THR A 181 1.41 21.24 6.35
CA THR A 181 0.75 22.37 7.04
C THR A 181 1.45 22.78 8.34
N TYR A 182 1.82 21.81 9.16
CA TYR A 182 2.39 22.04 10.49
C TYR A 182 3.89 21.86 10.50
N GLY A 183 4.60 22.48 11.45
CA GLY A 183 6.00 22.15 11.77
C GLY A 183 6.11 20.84 12.56
N LYS A 184 7.33 20.51 12.97
CA LYS A 184 7.68 19.32 13.74
C LYS A 184 6.90 19.19 15.05
N GLU A 185 7.02 20.17 15.94
CA GLU A 185 6.49 20.12 17.30
C GLU A 185 4.97 19.95 17.31
N GLU A 186 4.27 20.73 16.46
CA GLU A 186 2.82 20.64 16.33
C GLU A 186 2.37 19.30 15.73
N THR A 187 3.17 18.69 14.84
CA THR A 187 2.89 17.35 14.31
C THR A 187 2.96 16.30 15.40
N ILE A 188 3.99 16.35 16.24
CA ILE A 188 4.16 15.45 17.39
C ILE A 188 2.99 15.63 18.37
N GLU A 189 2.63 16.86 18.73
CA GLU A 189 1.53 17.15 19.64
C GLU A 189 0.20 16.61 19.10
N ARG A 190 -0.08 16.82 17.82
CA ARG A 190 -1.32 16.34 17.18
C ARG A 190 -1.37 14.82 17.10
N LEU A 191 -0.26 14.14 16.83
CA LEU A 191 -0.20 12.68 16.88
C LEU A 191 -0.44 12.15 18.30
N LYS A 192 0.13 12.79 19.34
CA LYS A 192 -0.15 12.44 20.74
C LYS A 192 -1.64 12.54 21.06
N LYS A 193 -2.27 13.65 20.66
CA LYS A 193 -3.73 13.85 20.84
C LYS A 193 -4.54 12.82 20.06
N LEU A 194 -4.19 12.56 18.80
CA LEU A 194 -4.86 11.56 17.98
C LEU A 194 -4.80 10.18 18.61
N LYS A 195 -3.62 9.75 19.07
CA LYS A 195 -3.43 8.47 19.76
C LYS A 195 -4.21 8.37 21.08
N ALA A 196 -4.32 9.46 21.82
CA ALA A 196 -5.10 9.47 23.05
C ALA A 196 -6.62 9.37 22.78
N PHE A 197 -7.07 9.86 21.62
CA PHE A 197 -8.49 9.92 21.26
C PHE A 197 -8.98 8.69 20.47
N PHE A 198 -8.22 8.27 19.46
CA PHE A 198 -8.58 7.17 18.57
C PHE A 198 -8.23 5.82 19.19
N LYS A 199 -9.21 4.90 19.23
CA LYS A 199 -9.08 3.60 19.92
C LYS A 199 -8.52 2.47 19.06
N GLY A 200 -8.15 2.76 17.82
CA GLY A 200 -7.60 1.80 16.88
C GLY A 200 -6.12 2.09 16.56
N ASP A 201 -5.64 1.46 15.50
CA ASP A 201 -4.26 1.63 15.06
C ASP A 201 -4.03 2.99 14.42
N VAL A 202 -3.04 3.73 14.92
CA VAL A 202 -2.55 4.95 14.29
C VAL A 202 -1.22 4.62 13.62
N CYS A 203 -1.22 4.68 12.30
CA CYS A 203 -0.07 4.43 11.45
C CYS A 203 0.39 5.75 10.82
N VAL A 204 1.66 5.86 10.46
CA VAL A 204 2.19 7.04 9.77
C VAL A 204 2.86 6.68 8.46
N ASP A 205 2.76 7.57 7.47
CA ASP A 205 3.55 7.44 6.24
C ASP A 205 4.71 8.42 6.27
N ILE A 206 5.92 7.91 6.05
CA ILE A 206 7.19 8.62 6.02
C ILE A 206 7.80 8.45 4.63
N ILE A 207 8.25 9.56 4.06
CA ILE A 207 8.96 9.63 2.79
C ILE A 207 10.34 10.22 3.06
N TYR A 208 11.37 9.46 2.72
CA TYR A 208 12.76 9.91 2.83
C TYR A 208 13.36 10.19 1.45
N ASN A 209 14.61 10.61 1.45
CA ASN A 209 15.39 11.02 0.29
C ASN A 209 14.88 12.31 -0.39
N PHE A 210 14.39 13.28 0.38
CA PHE A 210 14.23 14.65 -0.14
C PHE A 210 15.60 15.34 -0.29
N PRO A 211 15.70 16.41 -1.12
CA PRO A 211 16.94 17.15 -1.31
C PRO A 211 17.54 17.62 0.02
N GLU A 212 18.85 17.47 0.16
CA GLU A 212 19.62 17.89 1.36
C GLU A 212 19.25 17.19 2.68
N GLN A 213 18.31 16.22 2.69
CA GLN A 213 18.01 15.40 3.87
C GLN A 213 19.28 14.76 4.45
N LYS A 214 19.39 14.74 5.77
CA LYS A 214 20.53 14.20 6.50
C LYS A 214 20.17 12.85 7.12
N ILE A 215 21.18 12.07 7.48
CA ILE A 215 20.97 10.79 8.18
C ILE A 215 20.31 11.03 9.54
N GLU A 216 20.64 12.14 10.20
CA GLU A 216 20.08 12.55 11.48
C GLU A 216 18.56 12.75 11.40
N ASP A 217 18.02 13.24 10.26
CA ASP A 217 16.58 13.45 10.07
C ASP A 217 15.83 12.12 10.12
N VAL A 218 16.30 11.08 9.41
CA VAL A 218 15.62 9.77 9.40
C VAL A 218 15.79 9.02 10.71
N VAL A 219 16.93 9.17 11.38
CA VAL A 219 17.13 8.60 12.73
C VAL A 219 16.19 9.27 13.73
N GLU A 220 15.99 10.58 13.64
CA GLU A 220 15.06 11.30 14.47
C GLU A 220 13.59 10.92 14.17
N ASP A 221 13.23 10.79 12.90
CA ASP A 221 11.90 10.31 12.50
C ASP A 221 11.58 8.95 13.15
N ALA A 222 12.53 8.00 13.09
CA ALA A 222 12.38 6.68 13.72
C ALA A 222 12.22 6.75 15.25
N LYS A 223 13.03 7.59 15.92
CA LYS A 223 12.93 7.79 17.38
C LYS A 223 11.56 8.34 17.78
N ILE A 224 11.07 9.36 17.07
CA ILE A 224 9.76 9.95 17.36
C ILE A 224 8.65 8.93 17.14
N VAL A 225 8.70 8.12 16.08
CA VAL A 225 7.74 7.03 15.84
C VAL A 225 7.68 6.07 17.04
N LYS A 226 8.83 5.67 17.58
CA LYS A 226 8.92 4.78 18.76
C LYS A 226 8.46 5.46 20.05
N GLU A 227 8.89 6.69 20.31
CA GLU A 227 8.49 7.47 21.49
C GLU A 227 6.98 7.72 21.54
N LEU A 228 6.36 7.90 20.37
CA LEU A 228 4.91 8.01 20.23
C LEU A 228 4.22 6.65 20.20
N GLU A 229 4.96 5.55 20.18
CA GLU A 229 4.47 4.18 20.10
C GLU A 229 3.52 3.96 18.92
N ILE A 230 3.80 4.57 17.77
CA ILE A 230 2.94 4.46 16.57
C ILE A 230 2.81 2.99 16.15
N SER A 231 1.60 2.55 15.77
CA SER A 231 1.32 1.15 15.45
C SER A 231 2.16 0.64 14.28
N SER A 232 2.38 1.47 13.26
CA SER A 232 3.33 1.21 12.18
C SER A 232 3.75 2.47 11.44
N ALA A 233 4.92 2.40 10.79
CA ALA A 233 5.41 3.39 9.86
C ALA A 233 5.55 2.76 8.48
N SER A 234 4.81 3.26 7.49
CA SER A 234 5.14 3.05 6.09
C SER A 234 6.33 3.94 5.74
N PHE A 235 7.35 3.39 5.09
CA PHE A 235 8.63 4.08 4.87
C PHE A 235 9.07 3.96 3.42
N TYR A 236 8.84 5.03 2.65
CA TYR A 236 9.03 5.05 1.20
C TYR A 236 10.19 5.98 0.81
N SER A 237 10.99 5.56 -0.16
CA SER A 237 11.92 6.47 -0.83
C SER A 237 11.12 7.45 -1.68
N LEU A 238 11.53 8.72 -1.72
CA LEU A 238 10.95 9.71 -2.61
C LEU A 238 11.06 9.23 -4.06
N MET A 239 9.90 9.17 -4.71
CA MET A 239 9.76 8.85 -6.13
C MET A 239 9.31 10.10 -6.87
N VAL A 240 10.04 10.46 -7.93
CA VAL A 240 9.66 11.55 -8.83
C VAL A 240 8.76 10.95 -9.90
N HIS A 241 7.50 11.37 -9.91
CA HIS A 241 6.54 10.93 -10.90
C HIS A 241 6.36 11.97 -11.99
N GLU A 242 6.34 11.51 -13.24
CA GLU A 242 6.08 12.35 -14.41
C GLU A 242 4.78 13.14 -14.24
N GLY A 243 4.81 14.42 -14.60
CA GLY A 243 3.65 15.32 -14.48
C GLY A 243 3.37 15.85 -13.06
N SER A 244 4.06 15.35 -12.03
CA SER A 244 3.99 15.94 -10.69
C SER A 244 4.58 17.36 -10.66
N LYS A 245 4.24 18.14 -9.62
CA LYS A 245 4.87 19.45 -9.43
C LYS A 245 6.39 19.32 -9.22
N LEU A 246 6.82 18.30 -8.50
CA LEU A 246 8.23 18.02 -8.27
C LEU A 246 8.99 17.74 -9.58
N SER A 247 8.44 16.94 -10.50
CA SER A 247 9.05 16.70 -11.82
C SER A 247 9.30 18.02 -12.56
N LYS A 248 8.29 18.89 -12.59
CA LYS A 248 8.40 20.22 -13.23
C LYS A 248 9.40 21.12 -12.53
N ASP A 249 9.44 21.11 -11.20
CA ASP A 249 10.40 21.93 -10.44
C ASP A 249 11.85 21.43 -10.64
N ILE A 250 12.06 20.13 -10.92
CA ILE A 250 13.36 19.56 -11.32
C ILE A 250 13.73 19.97 -12.75
N GLU A 251 12.79 19.84 -13.70
CA GLU A 251 12.96 20.27 -15.10
C GLU A 251 13.29 21.77 -15.21
N ASP A 252 12.66 22.60 -14.37
CA ASP A 252 12.90 24.04 -14.28
C ASP A 252 14.16 24.42 -13.46
N GLU A 253 14.97 23.44 -13.04
CA GLU A 253 16.17 23.61 -12.19
C GLU A 253 15.92 24.29 -10.82
N LYS A 254 14.67 24.36 -10.36
CA LYS A 254 14.30 24.91 -9.04
C LYS A 254 14.63 23.96 -7.90
N VAL A 255 14.64 22.65 -8.19
CA VAL A 255 15.02 21.59 -7.26
C VAL A 255 16.13 20.76 -7.87
N LYS A 256 17.26 20.65 -7.16
CA LYS A 256 18.33 19.73 -7.53
C LYS A 256 18.11 18.40 -6.83
N MET A 257 17.92 17.35 -7.63
CA MET A 257 17.75 15.99 -7.13
C MET A 257 18.50 15.04 -8.07
N GLU A 258 19.48 14.34 -7.54
CA GLU A 258 20.26 13.34 -8.27
C GLU A 258 19.90 11.94 -7.76
N GLU A 259 19.83 10.96 -8.66
CA GLU A 259 19.70 9.56 -8.26
C GLU A 259 21.03 9.09 -7.64
N ASP A 260 21.10 9.05 -6.31
CA ASP A 260 22.22 8.48 -5.56
C ASP A 260 21.75 7.26 -4.76
N MET A 261 22.08 6.08 -5.27
CA MET A 261 21.72 4.80 -4.65
C MET A 261 22.40 4.58 -3.29
N LYS A 262 23.62 5.08 -3.11
CA LYS A 262 24.34 4.96 -1.84
C LYS A 262 23.66 5.81 -0.77
N ARG A 263 23.27 7.05 -1.13
CA ARG A 263 22.48 7.92 -0.26
C ARG A 263 21.14 7.29 0.09
N ASP A 264 20.41 6.77 -0.90
CA ASP A 264 19.11 6.11 -0.71
C ASP A 264 19.23 4.93 0.27
N TYR A 265 20.27 4.10 0.09
CA TYR A 265 20.57 2.98 0.98
C TYR A 265 20.93 3.42 2.40
N LEU A 266 21.80 4.43 2.56
CA LEU A 266 22.21 4.90 3.89
C LEU A 266 21.04 5.49 4.68
N LEU A 267 20.21 6.33 4.05
CA LEU A 267 19.00 6.87 4.68
C LEU A 267 18.04 5.75 5.09
N TYR A 268 17.85 4.76 4.20
CA TYR A 268 17.04 3.60 4.53
C TYR A 268 17.59 2.83 5.72
N GLN A 269 18.86 2.43 5.66
CA GLN A 269 19.48 1.57 6.65
C GLN A 269 19.45 2.23 8.03
N HIS A 270 19.77 3.52 8.13
CA HIS A 270 19.77 4.21 9.41
C HIS A 270 18.37 4.34 10.04
N PHE A 271 17.31 4.52 9.23
CA PHE A 271 15.93 4.49 9.74
C PHE A 271 15.57 3.09 10.25
N VAL A 272 15.82 2.06 9.45
CA VAL A 272 15.48 0.67 9.78
C VAL A 272 16.26 0.20 11.00
N ASP A 273 17.56 0.46 11.08
CA ASP A 273 18.39 0.09 12.23
C ASP A 273 17.94 0.76 13.54
N GLU A 274 17.46 2.00 13.48
CA GLU A 274 16.91 2.70 14.65
C GLU A 274 15.54 2.15 15.06
N MET A 275 14.66 1.90 14.08
CA MET A 275 13.36 1.29 14.31
C MET A 275 13.49 -0.09 14.96
N LEU A 276 14.36 -0.94 14.41
CA LEU A 276 14.63 -2.30 14.88
C LEU A 276 15.62 -2.37 16.05
N ARG A 277 16.03 -1.23 16.63
CA ARG A 277 16.83 -1.24 17.86
C ARG A 277 15.95 -1.70 19.03
N GLY A 278 16.21 -2.91 19.52
CA GLY A 278 15.36 -3.58 20.52
C GLY A 278 14.25 -4.39 19.85
N ASP A 279 13.34 -4.97 20.65
CA ASP A 279 12.40 -5.99 20.17
C ASP A 279 10.94 -5.50 20.10
N GLU A 280 10.73 -4.19 19.96
CA GLU A 280 9.38 -3.59 19.97
C GLU A 280 8.75 -3.50 18.57
N TYR A 281 9.58 -3.45 17.52
CA TYR A 281 9.17 -3.29 16.13
C TYR A 281 9.79 -4.36 15.25
N HIS A 282 9.08 -4.73 14.18
CA HIS A 282 9.55 -5.65 13.14
C HIS A 282 9.19 -5.11 11.75
N ILE A 283 9.94 -5.54 10.74
CA ILE A 283 9.55 -5.30 9.33
C ILE A 283 8.33 -6.19 9.06
N LEU A 284 7.18 -5.58 8.80
CA LEU A 284 5.94 -6.28 8.48
C LEU A 284 5.90 -6.65 6.99
N GLU A 285 6.40 -5.76 6.15
CA GLU A 285 6.37 -5.78 4.69
C GLU A 285 7.54 -4.90 4.22
N LEU A 286 8.08 -5.09 3.01
CA LEU A 286 9.23 -4.36 2.46
C LEU A 286 9.23 -2.85 2.70
N THR A 287 8.05 -2.23 2.68
CA THR A 287 7.90 -0.78 2.89
C THR A 287 7.26 -0.41 4.22
N LYS A 288 7.16 -1.35 5.17
CA LYS A 288 6.44 -1.12 6.42
C LYS A 288 7.05 -1.79 7.64
N ILE A 289 7.20 -1.00 8.69
CA ILE A 289 7.67 -1.46 10.00
C ILE A 289 6.54 -1.29 10.99
N ALA A 290 6.20 -2.35 11.73
CA ALA A 290 5.08 -2.38 12.66
C ALA A 290 5.54 -2.70 14.08
N ARG A 291 4.83 -2.16 15.06
CA ARG A 291 5.00 -2.51 16.46
C ARG A 291 4.49 -3.94 16.68
N ASN A 292 5.15 -4.70 17.54
CA ASN A 292 4.66 -6.02 17.94
C ASN A 292 3.29 -5.90 18.63
N GLY A 293 2.31 -6.66 18.13
CA GLY A 293 0.90 -6.56 18.57
C GLY A 293 0.17 -5.29 18.14
N GLY A 294 0.75 -4.51 17.22
CA GLY A 294 0.12 -3.33 16.61
C GLY A 294 -0.53 -3.65 15.26
N ASP A 295 -0.19 -2.87 14.24
CA ASP A 295 -0.82 -2.92 12.92
C ASP A 295 -0.50 -4.21 12.15
N ASP A 296 -1.54 -4.91 11.73
CA ASP A 296 -1.47 -6.13 10.91
C ASP A 296 -1.48 -5.88 9.39
N TYR A 297 -1.86 -4.67 8.97
CA TYR A 297 -2.04 -4.23 7.59
C TYR A 297 -2.75 -5.28 6.70
N LYS A 298 -3.93 -5.70 7.13
CA LYS A 298 -4.73 -6.74 6.46
C LYS A 298 -5.04 -6.37 5.01
N TYR A 299 -5.21 -5.09 4.68
CA TYR A 299 -5.43 -4.66 3.29
C TYR A 299 -4.34 -5.16 2.33
N ILE A 300 -3.07 -4.94 2.66
CA ILE A 300 -1.97 -5.34 1.78
C ILE A 300 -1.84 -6.87 1.73
N LYS A 301 -2.06 -7.55 2.87
CA LYS A 301 -2.07 -9.01 2.94
C LYS A 301 -3.12 -9.61 2.00
N VAL A 302 -4.37 -9.14 2.05
CA VAL A 302 -5.44 -9.60 1.13
C VAL A 302 -5.03 -9.41 -0.32
N ARG A 303 -4.54 -8.22 -0.68
CA ARG A 303 -4.19 -7.88 -2.05
C ARG A 303 -3.00 -8.71 -2.58
N ASN A 304 -1.98 -8.94 -1.75
CA ASN A 304 -0.76 -9.64 -2.14
C ASN A 304 -0.92 -11.17 -2.11
N THR A 305 -1.88 -11.73 -1.37
CA THR A 305 -2.14 -13.19 -1.37
C THR A 305 -3.23 -13.61 -2.35
N GLY A 306 -3.66 -12.71 -3.25
CA GLY A 306 -4.65 -12.98 -4.28
C GLY A 306 -6.09 -13.07 -3.78
N GLY A 307 -6.41 -12.36 -2.69
CA GLY A 307 -7.79 -12.12 -2.28
C GLY A 307 -8.47 -11.09 -3.17
N ASP A 308 -9.80 -11.04 -3.07
CA ASP A 308 -10.60 -10.09 -3.81
C ASP A 308 -10.40 -8.67 -3.25
N THR A 309 -10.30 -7.69 -4.15
CA THR A 309 -10.35 -6.27 -3.83
C THR A 309 -11.46 -5.64 -4.65
N PHE A 310 -12.61 -5.40 -4.04
CA PHE A 310 -13.78 -4.81 -4.69
C PHE A 310 -13.62 -3.27 -4.77
N PRO A 311 -13.52 -2.68 -5.98
CA PRO A 311 -13.30 -1.24 -6.11
C PRO A 311 -14.61 -0.44 -6.05
N ILE A 312 -14.64 0.61 -5.24
CA ILE A 312 -15.74 1.59 -5.14
C ILE A 312 -15.19 3.01 -5.29
N GLY A 313 -15.89 3.88 -6.02
CA GLY A 313 -15.45 5.24 -6.26
C GLY A 313 -14.69 5.45 -7.58
N VAL A 314 -14.68 6.69 -8.03
CA VAL A 314 -13.96 7.14 -9.23
C VAL A 314 -12.46 7.07 -8.98
N GLY A 315 -11.71 6.37 -9.82
CA GLY A 315 -10.28 6.10 -9.69
C GLY A 315 -9.96 4.77 -8.99
N ALA A 316 -10.97 4.05 -8.49
CA ALA A 316 -10.77 2.79 -7.79
C ALA A 316 -10.36 1.67 -8.75
N GLY A 317 -9.30 0.95 -8.39
CA GLY A 317 -8.86 -0.27 -9.06
C GLY A 317 -8.96 -1.48 -8.12
N GLY A 318 -9.28 -2.64 -8.67
CA GLY A 318 -9.46 -3.86 -7.89
C GLY A 318 -9.51 -5.11 -8.76
N SER A 319 -9.69 -6.26 -8.14
CA SER A 319 -9.88 -7.56 -8.80
C SER A 319 -10.87 -8.37 -7.99
N VAL A 320 -11.87 -8.96 -8.65
CA VAL A 320 -12.90 -9.79 -8.00
C VAL A 320 -13.03 -11.06 -8.82
N HIS A 321 -12.77 -12.21 -8.21
CA HIS A 321 -12.73 -13.51 -8.90
C HIS A 321 -11.87 -13.51 -10.18
N GLY A 322 -10.70 -12.86 -10.11
CA GLY A 322 -9.77 -12.75 -11.26
C GLY A 322 -10.22 -11.79 -12.36
N ILE A 323 -11.34 -11.08 -12.17
CA ILE A 323 -11.76 -9.98 -13.04
C ILE A 323 -11.20 -8.67 -12.48
N GLY A 324 -10.17 -8.14 -13.13
CA GLY A 324 -9.62 -6.83 -12.85
C GLY A 324 -10.58 -5.73 -13.29
N VAL A 325 -10.84 -4.77 -12.40
CA VAL A 325 -11.76 -3.64 -12.63
C VAL A 325 -11.05 -2.33 -12.32
N TYR A 326 -11.19 -1.35 -13.21
CA TYR A 326 -10.75 0.03 -12.96
C TYR A 326 -11.87 1.03 -13.28
N ARG A 327 -12.28 1.82 -12.28
CA ARG A 327 -13.35 2.81 -12.39
C ARG A 327 -12.80 4.14 -12.88
N MET A 328 -12.91 4.40 -14.17
CA MET A 328 -12.40 5.63 -14.77
C MET A 328 -13.21 6.86 -14.34
N ASN A 329 -14.54 6.73 -14.35
CA ASN A 329 -15.47 7.76 -13.90
C ASN A 329 -16.78 7.09 -13.42
N LYS A 330 -17.81 7.88 -13.12
CA LYS A 330 -19.09 7.38 -12.57
C LYS A 330 -19.82 6.42 -13.52
N ASP A 331 -19.61 6.56 -14.82
CA ASP A 331 -20.36 5.84 -15.85
C ASP A 331 -19.51 4.78 -16.58
N MET A 332 -18.18 4.90 -16.51
CA MET A 332 -17.23 4.09 -17.28
C MET A 332 -16.25 3.34 -16.38
N SER A 333 -16.16 2.03 -16.61
CA SER A 333 -15.17 1.13 -16.00
C SER A 333 -14.49 0.28 -17.07
N PHE A 334 -13.23 -0.06 -16.84
CA PHE A 334 -12.45 -0.99 -17.65
C PHE A 334 -12.38 -2.35 -16.96
N TYR A 335 -12.45 -3.41 -17.75
CA TYR A 335 -12.48 -4.79 -17.26
C TYR A 335 -11.39 -5.61 -17.96
N SER A 336 -10.77 -6.50 -17.19
CA SER A 336 -9.78 -7.46 -17.69
C SER A 336 -9.95 -8.79 -16.97
N GLN A 337 -9.62 -9.89 -17.62
CA GLN A 337 -9.63 -11.22 -17.00
C GLN A 337 -8.20 -11.73 -16.89
N GLN A 338 -7.82 -12.09 -15.67
CA GLN A 338 -6.53 -12.71 -15.38
C GLN A 338 -6.52 -14.15 -15.90
N THR A 339 -5.38 -14.58 -16.46
CA THR A 339 -5.16 -16.01 -16.73
C THR A 339 -4.61 -16.68 -15.48
N GLU A 340 -4.68 -18.02 -15.42
CA GLU A 340 -4.09 -18.81 -14.33
C GLU A 340 -2.61 -18.44 -14.08
N TYR A 341 -1.83 -18.22 -15.14
CA TYR A 341 -0.45 -17.78 -15.02
C TYR A 341 -0.32 -16.38 -14.40
N HIS A 342 -1.20 -15.43 -14.75
CA HIS A 342 -1.17 -14.11 -14.09
C HIS A 342 -1.47 -14.24 -12.61
N GLU A 343 -2.48 -15.02 -12.24
CA GLU A 343 -2.89 -15.17 -10.85
C GLU A 343 -1.75 -15.77 -10.02
N ARG A 344 -1.12 -16.86 -10.49
CA ARG A 344 -0.01 -17.54 -9.80
C ARG A 344 1.20 -16.62 -9.63
N PHE A 345 1.65 -15.95 -10.70
CA PHE A 345 2.83 -15.08 -10.62
C PHE A 345 2.55 -13.74 -9.91
N SER A 346 1.32 -13.24 -9.94
CA SER A 346 0.92 -12.10 -9.09
C SER A 346 0.97 -12.48 -7.61
N LYS A 347 0.50 -13.69 -7.26
CA LYS A 347 0.62 -14.24 -5.90
C LYS A 347 2.09 -14.43 -5.51
N LEU A 348 2.94 -14.94 -6.41
CA LEU A 348 4.37 -15.05 -6.16
C LEU A 348 4.99 -13.69 -5.84
N SER A 349 4.75 -12.70 -6.71
CA SER A 349 5.21 -11.32 -6.49
C SER A 349 4.74 -10.77 -5.14
N GLY A 350 3.47 -11.02 -4.80
CA GLY A 350 2.85 -10.58 -3.56
C GLY A 350 3.42 -11.22 -2.30
N ILE A 351 3.66 -12.54 -2.27
CA ILE A 351 4.30 -13.18 -1.10
C ILE A 351 5.76 -12.72 -0.91
N MET A 352 6.44 -12.33 -1.98
CA MET A 352 7.80 -11.76 -1.92
C MET A 352 7.83 -10.30 -1.44
N GLN A 353 6.67 -9.68 -1.17
CA GLN A 353 6.60 -8.40 -0.49
C GLN A 353 6.70 -8.53 1.04
N PHE A 354 6.72 -9.74 1.56
CA PHE A 354 6.92 -10.00 2.99
C PHE A 354 8.36 -10.46 3.24
N PRO A 355 8.98 -10.07 4.37
CA PRO A 355 10.34 -10.48 4.67
C PRO A 355 10.50 -11.99 4.87
N VAL A 356 9.41 -12.70 5.18
CA VAL A 356 9.41 -14.15 5.33
C VAL A 356 8.55 -14.77 4.23
N ILE A 357 9.18 -15.61 3.40
CA ILE A 357 8.56 -16.30 2.28
C ILE A 357 8.48 -17.79 2.62
N SER A 358 7.27 -18.29 2.86
CA SER A 358 7.03 -19.69 3.20
C SER A 358 7.22 -20.62 2.01
N LYS A 359 7.98 -21.70 2.20
CA LYS A 359 8.14 -22.77 1.22
C LYS A 359 6.84 -23.52 0.96
N GLU A 360 5.93 -23.57 1.93
CA GLU A 360 4.59 -24.12 1.73
C GLU A 360 3.78 -23.24 0.77
N SER A 361 3.77 -21.92 0.99
CA SER A 361 3.09 -20.99 0.07
C SER A 361 3.66 -21.06 -1.34
N LEU A 362 4.98 -21.21 -1.47
CA LEU A 362 5.63 -21.41 -2.76
C LEU A 362 5.14 -22.70 -3.45
N ARG A 363 5.03 -23.83 -2.74
CA ARG A 363 4.50 -25.09 -3.30
C ARG A 363 3.04 -24.98 -3.75
N ASN A 364 2.25 -24.12 -3.13
CA ASN A 364 0.87 -23.86 -3.54
C ASN A 364 0.77 -22.95 -4.77
N ILE A 365 1.83 -22.20 -5.10
CA ILE A 365 1.84 -21.24 -6.21
C ILE A 365 2.59 -21.80 -7.42
N LEU A 366 3.77 -22.39 -7.21
CA LEU A 366 4.71 -22.80 -8.25
C LEU A 366 4.67 -24.32 -8.49
N LYS A 367 4.87 -24.72 -9.75
CA LYS A 367 5.07 -26.12 -10.14
C LYS A 367 6.47 -26.59 -9.76
N GLU A 368 6.69 -27.90 -9.67
CA GLU A 368 7.97 -28.51 -9.30
C GLU A 368 9.18 -27.94 -10.10
N GLU A 369 9.06 -27.80 -11.42
CA GLU A 369 10.15 -27.22 -12.23
C GLU A 369 10.39 -25.74 -11.92
N GLU A 370 9.32 -24.96 -11.70
CA GLU A 370 9.41 -23.54 -11.37
C GLU A 370 10.01 -23.33 -9.97
N LEU A 371 9.65 -24.19 -9.00
CA LEU A 371 10.21 -24.20 -7.64
C LEU A 371 11.71 -24.43 -7.66
N LYS A 372 12.20 -25.33 -8.53
CA LYS A 372 13.64 -25.57 -8.69
C LYS A 372 14.37 -24.30 -9.13
N TYR A 373 13.86 -23.59 -10.13
CA TYR A 373 14.46 -22.35 -10.61
C TYR A 373 14.35 -21.21 -9.60
N PHE A 374 13.24 -21.16 -8.86
CA PHE A 374 13.08 -20.23 -7.74
C PHE A 374 14.16 -20.49 -6.67
N ALA A 375 14.30 -21.74 -6.21
CA ALA A 375 15.28 -22.11 -5.19
C ALA A 375 16.72 -21.86 -5.64
N GLU A 376 17.05 -22.18 -6.91
CA GLU A 376 18.34 -21.87 -7.52
C GLU A 376 18.66 -20.37 -7.40
N LYS A 377 17.69 -19.51 -7.76
CA LYS A 377 17.89 -18.06 -7.72
C LYS A 377 17.97 -17.52 -6.29
N MET A 378 17.17 -18.06 -5.37
CA MET A 378 17.23 -17.69 -3.96
C MET A 378 18.56 -18.11 -3.31
N GLY A 379 19.15 -19.23 -3.72
CA GLY A 379 20.48 -19.66 -3.29
C GLY A 379 21.58 -18.65 -3.67
N GLU A 380 21.53 -18.08 -4.88
CA GLU A 380 22.46 -16.99 -5.27
C GLU A 380 22.34 -15.76 -4.35
N TYR A 381 21.13 -15.47 -3.86
CA TYR A 381 20.88 -14.36 -2.96
C TYR A 381 21.25 -14.66 -1.50
N GLU A 382 21.18 -15.93 -1.10
CA GLU A 382 21.73 -16.40 0.18
C GLU A 382 23.25 -16.27 0.21
N GLU A 383 23.96 -16.69 -0.85
CA GLU A 383 25.42 -16.52 -0.96
C GLU A 383 25.85 -15.05 -0.87
N LYS A 384 25.00 -14.12 -1.32
CA LYS A 384 25.19 -12.66 -1.22
C LYS A 384 24.78 -12.07 0.13
N GLY A 385 24.21 -12.86 1.04
CA GLY A 385 23.76 -12.43 2.37
C GLY A 385 22.46 -11.61 2.36
N LEU A 386 21.69 -11.65 1.28
CA LEU A 386 20.42 -10.94 1.14
C LEU A 386 19.24 -11.78 1.64
N VAL A 387 19.41 -13.10 1.64
CA VAL A 387 18.42 -14.08 2.07
C VAL A 387 19.09 -15.01 3.09
N LYS A 388 18.30 -15.51 4.04
CA LYS A 388 18.64 -16.67 4.88
C LYS A 388 17.62 -17.76 4.63
N GLU A 389 18.06 -18.95 4.29
CA GLU A 389 17.18 -20.10 4.14
C GLU A 389 17.18 -20.95 5.41
N ASN A 390 16.00 -21.46 5.79
CA ASN A 390 15.86 -22.58 6.72
C ASN A 390 14.90 -23.62 6.13
N ASP A 391 14.58 -24.67 6.89
CA ASP A 391 13.76 -25.78 6.40
C ASP A 391 12.38 -25.33 5.88
N ASP A 392 11.81 -24.27 6.46
CA ASP A 392 10.44 -23.85 6.22
C ASP A 392 10.33 -22.57 5.37
N ASN A 393 11.34 -21.69 5.41
CA ASN A 393 11.22 -20.33 4.90
C ASN A 393 12.51 -19.81 4.24
N TYR A 394 12.33 -18.85 3.32
CA TYR A 394 13.34 -17.88 2.96
C TYR A 394 13.06 -16.58 3.72
N THR A 395 14.06 -16.02 4.41
CA THR A 395 13.95 -14.77 5.18
C THR A 395 14.87 -13.72 4.61
N LEU A 396 14.33 -12.58 4.18
CA LEU A 396 15.11 -11.44 3.72
C LEU A 396 15.87 -10.81 4.88
N THR A 397 17.15 -10.49 4.68
CA THR A 397 17.90 -9.61 5.59
C THR A 397 17.44 -8.16 5.43
N THR A 398 17.87 -7.24 6.30
CA THR A 398 17.52 -5.81 6.14
C THR A 398 17.99 -5.24 4.80
N GLU A 399 19.15 -5.69 4.31
CA GLU A 399 19.65 -5.40 2.96
C GLU A 399 18.82 -6.11 1.87
N GLY A 400 18.40 -7.36 2.11
CA GLY A 400 17.46 -8.07 1.24
C GLY A 400 16.12 -7.34 1.10
N VAL A 401 15.60 -6.76 2.18
CA VAL A 401 14.37 -5.97 2.18
C VAL A 401 14.53 -4.70 1.36
N PHE A 402 15.66 -3.99 1.48
CA PHE A 402 15.95 -2.81 0.66
C PHE A 402 15.83 -3.09 -0.84
N TRP A 403 16.30 -4.27 -1.25
CA TRP A 403 16.26 -4.79 -2.61
C TRP A 403 15.03 -5.64 -2.93
N GLY A 404 14.07 -5.82 -2.01
CA GLY A 404 13.05 -6.86 -2.12
C GLY A 404 12.22 -6.81 -3.41
N ASN A 405 11.89 -5.62 -3.90
CA ASN A 405 11.20 -5.46 -5.19
C ASN A 405 12.07 -5.87 -6.39
N ASN A 406 13.37 -5.56 -6.36
CA ASN A 406 14.32 -6.02 -7.37
C ASN A 406 14.46 -7.55 -7.33
N LEU A 407 14.62 -8.13 -6.13
CA LEU A 407 14.71 -9.57 -5.95
C LEU A 407 13.45 -10.27 -6.47
N SER A 408 12.27 -9.76 -6.13
CA SER A 408 10.98 -10.26 -6.64
C SER A 408 10.91 -10.24 -8.16
N GLY A 409 11.19 -9.08 -8.77
CA GLY A 409 11.18 -8.95 -10.23
C GLY A 409 12.18 -9.87 -10.93
N ASP A 410 13.42 -9.93 -10.43
CA ASP A 410 14.49 -10.73 -11.00
C ASP A 410 14.23 -12.24 -10.88
N VAL A 411 13.78 -12.72 -9.71
CA VAL A 411 13.42 -14.14 -9.52
C VAL A 411 12.28 -14.54 -10.44
N ILE A 412 11.25 -13.70 -10.55
CA ILE A 412 10.11 -13.99 -11.43
C ILE A 412 10.55 -14.08 -12.89
N ILE A 413 11.33 -13.09 -13.37
CA ILE A 413 11.86 -13.12 -14.75
C ILE A 413 12.71 -14.37 -14.97
N TYR A 414 13.61 -14.70 -14.03
CA TYR A 414 14.47 -15.87 -14.14
C TYR A 414 13.67 -17.16 -14.29
N VAL A 415 12.66 -17.38 -13.42
CA VAL A 415 11.77 -18.54 -13.50
C VAL A 415 11.05 -18.57 -14.84
N MET A 416 10.49 -17.45 -15.29
CA MET A 416 9.74 -17.38 -16.54
C MET A 416 10.62 -17.67 -17.76
N GLU A 417 11.83 -17.10 -17.84
CA GLU A 417 12.75 -17.33 -18.95
C GLU A 417 13.19 -18.80 -19.03
N LYS A 418 13.44 -19.46 -17.89
CA LYS A 418 13.79 -20.89 -17.87
C LYS A 418 12.65 -21.82 -18.30
N ILE A 419 11.41 -21.38 -18.18
CA ILE A 419 10.22 -22.15 -18.58
C ILE A 419 9.86 -21.89 -20.04
N PHE A 420 9.86 -20.62 -20.48
CA PHE A 420 9.39 -20.25 -21.81
C PHE A 420 10.47 -20.26 -22.91
N ASN A 421 11.76 -20.20 -22.54
CA ASN A 421 12.87 -20.28 -23.52
C ASN A 421 13.46 -21.70 -23.63
N LYS A 422 12.72 -22.74 -23.22
CA LYS A 422 13.07 -24.15 -23.42
C LYS A 422 12.50 -24.71 -24.71
#